data_AF-A0A0T5YWF1-F1
#
_entry.id   AF-A0A0T5YWF1-F1
#
_cell.length_a   1.000
_cell.length_b   1.000
_cell.length_c   1.000
_cell.angle_alpha   90.00
_cell.angle_beta   90.00
_cell.angle_gamma   90.00
#
_symmetry.space_group_name_H-M   'P 1'
#
loop_
_entity.id
_entity.type
_entity.pdbx_description
1 polymer ?
#
loop_
_entity_poly.entity_id
_entity_poly.type
_entity_poly.pdbx_seq_one_letter_code
_entity_poly.pdbx_strand_id
1 'polypeptide(L)'
;MSFPPAGLVLGGGALLVGAAAGAGFGAVVSALLSSHEHNHDLDAFQRAIEAGEILLMVDIPRQRVDKIRELILNHHPEAHIGIAKLPA
;
A
#
# COMPACT_ATOMS: atom_id res chain seq x y z
N MET A 1 -8.19 -28.28 45.39
CA MET A 1 -7.40 -27.11 45.84
C MET A 1 -5.97 -27.30 45.31
N SER A 2 -5.71 -27.02 44.03
CA SER A 2 -5.32 -25.72 43.45
C SER A 2 -4.07 -25.11 44.09
N PHE A 3 -2.91 -25.66 43.75
CA PHE A 3 -1.65 -24.91 43.76
C PHE A 3 -1.50 -24.26 42.38
N PRO A 4 -1.24 -22.95 42.24
CA PRO A 4 -0.38 -22.53 41.17
C PRO A 4 1.06 -22.79 41.66
N PRO A 5 1.85 -23.63 40.97
CA PRO A 5 3.28 -23.70 41.22
C PRO A 5 3.82 -22.30 40.95
N ALA A 6 4.79 -21.81 41.73
CA ALA A 6 5.46 -20.54 41.45
C ALA A 6 5.98 -20.44 39.98
N GLY A 7 6.14 -21.58 39.29
CA GLY A 7 6.44 -21.67 37.86
C GLY A 7 5.34 -21.22 36.89
N LEU A 8 4.05 -21.23 37.25
CA LEU A 8 2.95 -20.80 36.35
C LEU A 8 2.75 -19.28 36.36
N VAL A 9 3.06 -18.60 37.48
CA VAL A 9 2.99 -17.13 37.58
C VAL A 9 4.20 -16.49 36.89
N LEU A 10 5.40 -17.07 37.05
CA LEU A 10 6.57 -16.69 36.24
C LEU A 10 6.40 -17.08 34.75
N GLY A 11 5.86 -18.26 34.47
CA GLY A 11 5.66 -18.76 33.10
C GLY A 11 4.53 -18.06 32.35
N GLY A 12 3.45 -17.68 33.04
CA GLY A 12 2.30 -16.97 32.45
C GLY A 12 2.63 -15.54 32.04
N GLY A 13 3.42 -14.83 32.85
CA GLY A 13 3.94 -13.51 32.47
C GLY A 13 4.88 -13.57 31.26
N ALA A 14 5.80 -14.54 31.24
CA ALA A 14 6.70 -14.76 30.11
C ALA A 14 5.95 -15.16 28.82
N LEU A 15 4.91 -16.00 28.93
CA LEU A 15 4.05 -16.39 27.81
C LEU A 15 3.24 -15.21 27.28
N LEU A 16 2.67 -14.36 28.15
CA LEU A 16 1.94 -13.17 27.73
C LEU A 16 2.87 -12.15 27.04
N VAL A 17 4.06 -11.92 27.57
CA VAL A 17 5.07 -11.05 26.94
C VAL A 17 5.51 -11.61 25.60
N GLY A 18 5.79 -12.91 25.52
CA GLY A 18 6.16 -13.58 24.26
C GLY A 18 5.04 -13.54 23.22
N ALA A 19 3.80 -13.77 23.63
CA ALA A 19 2.63 -13.69 22.75
C ALA A 19 2.38 -12.25 22.27
N ALA A 20 2.48 -11.26 23.14
CA ALA A 20 2.33 -9.85 22.78
C ALA A 20 3.45 -9.38 21.83
N ALA A 21 4.70 -9.81 22.08
CA ALA A 21 5.84 -9.52 21.21
C ALA A 21 5.68 -10.19 19.84
N GLY A 22 5.26 -11.46 19.79
CA GLY A 22 5.00 -12.18 18.55
C GLY A 22 3.85 -11.59 17.74
N ALA A 23 2.76 -11.18 18.41
CA ALA A 23 1.63 -10.53 17.77
C ALA A 23 2.00 -9.15 17.21
N GLY A 24 2.78 -8.36 17.96
CA GLY A 24 3.30 -7.07 17.48
C GLY A 24 4.23 -7.23 16.28
N PHE A 25 5.12 -8.24 16.31
CA PHE A 25 6.04 -8.52 15.21
C PHE A 25 5.30 -9.02 13.95
N GLY A 26 4.35 -9.94 14.11
CA GLY A 26 3.53 -10.44 12.99
C GLY A 26 2.74 -9.35 12.28
N ALA A 27 2.21 -8.38 13.03
CA ALA A 27 1.51 -7.23 12.46
C ALA A 27 2.43 -6.36 11.57
N VAL A 28 3.68 -6.13 11.98
CA VAL A 28 4.65 -5.35 11.20
C VAL A 28 5.09 -6.10 9.94
N VAL A 29 5.40 -7.39 10.04
CA VAL A 29 5.82 -8.20 8.88
C VAL A 29 4.70 -8.32 7.83
N SER A 30 3.45 -8.50 8.28
CA SER A 30 2.31 -8.55 7.36
C SER A 30 2.07 -7.21 6.67
N ALA A 31 2.29 -6.09 7.35
CA ALA A 31 2.19 -4.75 6.75
C ALA A 31 3.27 -4.52 5.70
N LEU A 32 4.50 -5.01 5.94
CA LEU A 32 5.60 -4.92 4.98
C LEU A 32 5.38 -5.78 3.73
N LEU A 33 4.86 -7.01 3.89
CA LEU A 33 4.60 -7.91 2.76
C LEU A 33 3.39 -7.48 1.91
N SER A 34 2.39 -6.84 2.52
CA SER A 34 1.19 -6.38 1.80
C SER A 34 1.49 -5.27 0.78
N SER A 35 2.69 -4.68 0.79
CA SER A 35 3.07 -3.58 -0.10
C SER A 35 3.75 -4.01 -1.41
N HIS A 36 3.87 -5.30 -1.70
CA HIS A 36 4.61 -5.77 -2.88
C HIS A 36 3.73 -6.56 -3.86
N GLU A 37 2.73 -5.89 -4.45
CA GLU A 37 2.30 -6.21 -5.80
C GLU A 37 2.90 -5.14 -6.73
N HIS A 38 4.22 -5.24 -6.96
CA HIS A 38 4.95 -4.29 -7.79
C HIS A 38 4.55 -4.49 -9.26
N ASN A 39 3.67 -3.63 -9.76
CA ASN A 39 3.63 -3.35 -11.19
C ASN A 39 4.75 -2.34 -11.48
N HIS A 40 5.88 -2.81 -12.02
CA HIS A 40 7.08 -1.99 -12.29
C HIS A 40 6.80 -0.72 -13.11
N ASP A 41 5.70 -0.70 -13.87
CA ASP A 41 5.27 0.49 -14.62
C ASP A 41 4.85 1.66 -13.72
N LEU A 42 4.54 1.41 -12.44
CA LEU A 42 4.16 2.44 -11.47
C LEU A 42 5.36 3.08 -10.75
N ASP A 43 6.53 2.45 -10.80
CA ASP A 43 7.76 2.95 -10.15
C ASP A 43 8.14 4.36 -10.66
N ALA A 44 7.81 4.66 -11.93
CA ALA A 44 8.01 5.97 -12.54
C ALA A 44 7.23 7.09 -11.83
N PHE A 45 6.09 6.77 -11.20
CA PHE A 45 5.22 7.73 -10.53
C PHE A 45 5.44 7.78 -9.01
N GLN A 46 6.18 6.83 -8.44
CA GLN A 46 6.45 6.73 -7.00
C GLN A 46 6.96 8.05 -6.40
N ARG A 47 7.96 8.68 -7.04
CA ARG A 47 8.54 9.94 -6.55
C ARG A 47 7.54 11.10 -6.54
N ALA A 48 6.66 11.16 -7.55
CA ALA A 48 5.62 12.18 -7.63
C ALA A 48 4.58 11.98 -6.52
N ILE A 49 4.18 10.72 -6.28
CA ILE A 49 3.24 10.37 -5.20
C ILE A 49 3.82 10.72 -3.83
N GLU A 50 5.09 10.39 -3.58
CA GLU A 50 5.80 10.76 -2.34
C GLU A 50 5.91 12.28 -2.15
N ALA A 51 5.99 13.05 -3.24
CA ALA A 51 5.95 14.51 -3.23
C ALA A 51 4.54 15.08 -2.99
N GLY A 52 3.51 14.24 -2.88
CA GLY A 52 2.12 14.63 -2.63
C GLY A 52 1.28 14.80 -3.90
N GLU A 53 1.78 14.43 -5.07
CA GLU A 53 1.00 14.44 -6.31
C GLU A 53 0.07 13.22 -6.41
N ILE A 54 -0.95 13.32 -7.27
CA ILE A 54 -1.97 12.29 -7.44
C ILE A 54 -1.81 11.63 -8.82
N LEU A 55 -1.75 10.29 -8.83
CA LEU A 55 -1.82 9.50 -10.06
C LEU A 55 -3.27 9.11 -10.36
N LEU A 56 -3.81 9.56 -11.49
CA LEU A 56 -5.16 9.21 -11.96
C LEU A 56 -5.07 8.32 -13.21
N MET A 57 -5.65 7.13 -13.15
CA MET A 57 -5.78 6.22 -14.30
C MET A 57 -7.24 6.16 -14.75
N VAL A 58 -7.49 6.42 -16.03
CA VAL A 58 -8.84 6.43 -16.61
C VAL A 58 -8.86 5.56 -17.86
N ASP A 59 -9.75 4.58 -17.91
CA ASP A 59 -9.98 3.79 -19.12
C ASP A 59 -10.89 4.55 -20.09
N ILE A 60 -10.36 4.86 -21.27
CA ILE A 60 -11.06 5.61 -22.31
C ILE A 60 -10.81 4.97 -23.68
N PRO A 61 -11.84 4.87 -24.54
CA PRO A 61 -11.65 4.40 -25.91
C PRO A 61 -10.70 5.35 -26.65
N ARG A 62 -9.78 4.79 -27.45
CA ARG A 62 -8.71 5.55 -28.13
C ARG A 62 -9.20 6.78 -28.89
N GLN A 63 -10.38 6.70 -29.48
CA GLN A 63 -11.02 7.79 -30.24
C GLN A 63 -11.36 9.03 -29.38
N ARG A 64 -11.45 8.87 -28.05
CA ARG A 64 -11.79 9.95 -27.11
C ARG A 64 -10.58 10.51 -26.35
N VAL A 65 -9.38 9.97 -26.55
CA VAL A 65 -8.18 10.35 -25.78
C VAL A 65 -7.91 11.85 -25.89
N ASP A 66 -7.88 12.39 -27.11
CA ASP A 66 -7.54 13.80 -27.33
C ASP A 66 -8.59 14.75 -26.72
N LYS A 67 -9.87 14.43 -26.90
CA LYS A 67 -10.98 15.21 -26.32
C LYS A 67 -10.91 15.25 -24.79
N ILE A 68 -10.65 14.10 -24.16
CA ILE A 68 -10.57 14.01 -22.70
C ILE A 68 -9.31 14.70 -22.19
N ARG A 69 -8.18 14.56 -22.87
CA ARG A 69 -6.93 15.27 -22.56
C ARG A 69 -7.16 16.78 -22.55
N GLU A 70 -7.81 17.33 -23.58
CA GLU A 70 -8.11 18.76 -23.66
C GLU A 70 -9.03 19.21 -22.51
N LEU A 71 -10.07 18.43 -22.20
CA LEU A 71 -10.98 18.73 -21.10
C LEU A 71 -10.26 18.75 -19.75
N ILE A 72 -9.35 17.81 -19.51
CA ILE A 72 -8.54 17.77 -18.28
C ILE A 72 -7.64 19.00 -18.22
N LEU A 73 -6.89 19.31 -19.28
CA LEU A 73 -5.95 20.43 -19.29
C LEU A 73 -6.64 21.80 -19.16
N ASN A 74 -7.89 21.92 -19.61
CA ASN A 74 -8.70 23.13 -19.41
C ASN A 74 -9.04 23.39 -17.93
N HIS A 75 -9.16 22.34 -17.11
CA HIS A 75 -9.46 22.46 -15.68
C HIS A 75 -8.20 22.39 -14.81
N HIS A 76 -7.24 21.57 -15.22
CA HIS A 76 -5.99 21.24 -14.53
C HIS A 76 -4.81 21.38 -15.50
N PRO A 77 -4.38 22.62 -15.80
CA PRO A 77 -3.24 22.86 -16.70
C PRO A 77 -1.92 22.27 -16.18
N GLU A 78 -1.82 21.99 -14.88
CA GLU A 78 -0.70 21.32 -14.23
C GLU A 78 -0.61 19.81 -14.51
N ALA A 79 -1.67 19.21 -15.05
CA ALA A 79 -1.76 17.75 -15.22
C ALA A 79 -0.80 17.23 -16.30
N HIS A 80 0.01 16.23 -15.94
CA HIS A 80 0.82 15.47 -16.89
C HIS A 80 0.09 14.21 -17.34
N ILE A 81 -0.19 14.10 -18.64
CA ILE A 81 -1.07 13.05 -19.18
C ILE A 81 -0.29 12.11 -20.11
N GLY A 82 -0.16 10.84 -19.71
CA GLY A 82 0.43 9.75 -20.50
C GLY A 82 -0.61 8.73 -20.99
N ILE A 83 -0.23 7.89 -21.95
CA ILE A 83 -1.04 6.74 -22.40
C ILE A 83 -0.34 5.48 -21.92
N ALA A 84 -0.99 4.74 -21.02
CA ALA A 84 -0.51 3.45 -20.55
C ALA A 84 -0.72 2.37 -21.64
N LYS A 85 0.26 1.49 -21.82
CA LYS A 85 0.08 0.25 -22.59
C LYS A 85 -0.22 -0.86 -21.60
N LEU A 86 -1.47 -1.31 -21.54
CA LEU A 86 -1.75 -2.55 -20.82
C LEU A 86 -1.25 -3.75 -21.67
N PRO A 87 -0.58 -4.74 -21.06
CA PRO A 87 -0.35 -6.01 -21.73
C PRO A 87 -1.70 -6.65 -22.11
N ALA A 88 -1.75 -7.23 -23.31
CA ALA A 88 -2.95 -7.85 -23.88
C ALA A 88 -3.32 -9.16 -23.20
#